data_AF-A0A356PAK2-F1
#
_entry.id   AF-A0A356PAK2-F1
#
_cell.length_a   1.000
_cell.length_b   1.000
_cell.length_c   1.000
_cell.angle_alpha   90.00
_cell.angle_beta   90.00
_cell.angle_gamma   90.00
#
_symmetry.space_group_name_H-M   'P 1'
#
loop_
_entity.id
_entity.type
_entity.pdbx_description
1 polymer ?
#
loop_
_entity_poly.entity_id
_entity_poly.type
_entity_poly.pdbx_seq_one_letter_code
_entity_poly.pdbx_strand_id
1 'polypeptide(L)' 'EDYQLDNVHELGYEDLLVSALISVAPRQITLHIGYEGFKDTLKTIRSVFGDRVHDCQGCPLCEKILTNERLLL' A
#
# COMPACT_ATOMS: atom_id res chain seq x y z
N GLU A 1 3.54 -22.50 24.80
CA GLU A 1 4.24 -21.94 23.62
C GLU A 1 3.49 -20.69 23.22
N ASP A 2 4.06 -19.52 23.51
CA ASP A 2 3.47 -18.22 23.20
C ASP A 2 3.44 -18.05 21.67
N TYR A 3 2.25 -18.17 21.08
CA TYR A 3 2.04 -17.80 19.69
C TYR A 3 2.15 -16.28 19.61
N GLN A 4 3.19 -15.81 18.93
CA GLN A 4 3.41 -14.41 18.59
C GLN A 4 2.16 -13.85 17.89
N LEU A 5 1.30 -13.18 18.66
CA LEU A 5 0.01 -12.66 18.18
C LEU A 5 0.16 -11.38 17.33
N ASP A 6 1.36 -10.81 17.31
CA ASP A 6 1.60 -9.47 16.75
C ASP A 6 1.85 -9.49 15.23
N ASN A 7 2.24 -10.63 14.65
CA ASN A 7 2.50 -10.74 13.20
C ASN A 7 1.28 -11.17 12.36
N VAL A 8 0.19 -11.62 12.98
CA VAL A 8 -0.99 -12.13 12.24
C VAL A 8 -1.81 -10.98 11.64
N HIS A 9 -1.79 -9.81 12.29
CA HIS A 9 -2.60 -8.68 11.85
C HIS A 9 -2.04 -8.03 10.58
N GLU A 10 -0.73 -7.82 10.47
CA GLU A 10 -0.15 -7.16 9.29
C GLU A 10 -0.18 -8.03 8.03
N LEU A 11 0.12 -9.33 8.14
CA LEU A 11 0.05 -10.28 7.02
C LEU A 11 -1.36 -10.36 6.41
N GLY A 12 -2.40 -10.20 7.22
CA GLY A 12 -3.79 -10.28 6.72
C GLY A 12 -4.23 -9.08 5.87
N TYR A 13 -3.82 -7.85 6.23
CA TYR A 13 -4.31 -6.66 5.54
C TYR A 13 -3.71 -6.49 4.13
N GLU A 14 -2.44 -6.84 3.98
CA GLU A 14 -1.74 -6.78 2.69
C GLU A 14 -2.35 -7.75 1.68
N ASP A 15 -2.59 -9.00 2.09
CA ASP A 15 -3.21 -10.02 1.26
C ASP A 15 -4.66 -9.67 0.90
N LEU A 16 -5.42 -9.11 1.85
CA LEU A 16 -6.78 -8.61 1.60
C LEU A 16 -6.80 -7.46 0.59
N LEU A 17 -5.86 -6.52 0.70
CA LEU A 17 -5.73 -5.41 -0.25
C LEU A 17 -5.47 -5.94 -1.67
N VAL A 18 -4.49 -6.83 -1.83
CA VAL A 18 -4.18 -7.41 -3.14
C VAL A 18 -5.38 -8.20 -3.68
N SER A 19 -6.04 -9.01 -2.83
CA SER A 19 -7.21 -9.80 -3.21
C SER A 19 -8.40 -8.93 -3.65
N ALA A 20 -8.63 -7.82 -2.95
CA ALA A 20 -9.67 -6.86 -3.31
C ALA A 20 -9.38 -6.21 -4.67
N LEU A 21 -8.14 -5.75 -4.89
CA LEU A 21 -7.72 -5.18 -6.16
C LEU A 21 -7.84 -6.18 -7.32
N ILE A 22 -7.53 -7.46 -7.10
CA ILE A 22 -7.72 -8.50 -8.12
C ILE A 22 -9.20 -8.64 -8.44
N SER A 23 -10.05 -8.70 -7.41
CA SER A 23 -11.50 -8.90 -7.54
C SER A 23 -12.20 -7.75 -8.28
N VAL A 24 -11.80 -6.51 -8.02
CA VAL A 24 -12.38 -5.33 -8.71
C VAL A 24 -11.75 -5.06 -10.08
N ALA A 25 -10.61 -5.70 -10.41
CA ALA A 25 -9.92 -5.60 -11.70
C ALA A 25 -9.80 -4.15 -12.25
N PRO A 26 -9.14 -3.23 -11.52
CA PRO A 26 -9.08 -1.83 -11.90
C PRO A 26 -8.39 -1.63 -13.26
N ARG A 27 -8.84 -0.61 -14.00
CA ARG A 27 -8.22 -0.21 -15.27
C ARG A 27 -6.89 0.52 -15.07
N GLN A 28 -6.74 1.22 -13.95
CA GLN A 28 -5.54 1.98 -13.59
C GLN A 28 -5.43 2.06 -12.06
N ILE A 29 -4.19 2.01 -11.55
CA ILE A 29 -3.83 2.15 -10.15
C ILE A 29 -2.78 3.25 -10.05
N THR A 30 -3.05 4.29 -9.25
CA THR A 30 -2.07 5.34 -8.94
C THR A 30 -1.61 5.18 -7.50
N LEU A 31 -0.31 4.93 -7.31
CA LEU A 31 0.29 4.73 -5.99
C LEU A 31 0.72 6.06 -5.38
N HIS A 32 0.22 6.35 -4.18
CA HIS A 32 0.63 7.48 -3.35
C HIS A 32 1.38 6.94 -2.13
N ILE A 33 2.71 6.93 -2.19
CA ILE A 33 3.55 6.31 -1.15
C ILE A 33 4.11 7.40 -0.24
N GLY A 34 3.62 7.47 1.00
CA GLY A 34 4.17 8.33 2.05
C GLY A 34 5.15 7.62 2.99
N TYR A 35 5.06 6.29 3.08
CA TYR A 35 5.87 5.46 3.98
C TYR A 35 6.35 4.20 3.26
N GLU A 36 7.62 3.83 3.46
CA GLU A 36 8.26 2.71 2.76
C GLU A 36 8.03 1.32 3.38
N GLY A 37 7.25 1.19 4.46
CA GLY A 37 7.05 -0.11 5.12
C GLY A 37 6.34 -1.17 4.28
N PHE A 38 5.59 -0.77 3.24
CA PHE A 38 4.80 -1.67 2.39
C PHE A 38 5.55 -2.13 1.12
N LYS A 39 6.88 -2.17 1.14
CA LYS A 39 7.71 -2.45 -0.06
C LYS A 39 7.31 -3.74 -0.79
N ASP A 40 7.07 -4.82 -0.05
CA ASP A 40 6.72 -6.12 -0.64
C ASP A 40 5.31 -6.11 -1.24
N THR A 41 4.33 -5.53 -0.54
CA THR A 41 2.97 -5.33 -1.07
C THR A 41 2.96 -4.50 -2.34
N LEU A 42 3.70 -3.39 -2.36
CA LEU A 42 3.82 -2.54 -3.55
C LEU A 42 4.46 -3.29 -4.72
N LYS A 43 5.48 -4.12 -4.45
CA LYS A 43 6.10 -4.98 -5.46
C LYS A 43 5.10 -6.00 -6.02
N THR A 44 4.30 -6.62 -5.16
CA THR A 44 3.24 -7.55 -5.55
C THR A 44 2.19 -6.86 -6.42
N ILE A 45 1.69 -5.68 -6.02
CA ILE A 45 0.74 -4.89 -6.82
C ILE A 45 1.33 -4.57 -8.19
N ARG A 46 2.57 -4.07 -8.25
CA ARG A 46 3.24 -3.79 -9.54
C ARG A 46 3.40 -5.03 -10.41
N SER A 47 3.73 -6.17 -9.81
CA SER A 47 3.87 -7.46 -10.53
C SER A 47 2.55 -7.96 -11.09
N VAL A 48 1.47 -7.90 -10.30
CA VAL A 48 0.14 -8.42 -10.69
C VAL A 48 -0.55 -7.52 -11.72
N PHE A 49 -0.46 -6.21 -11.55
CA PHE A 49 -1.21 -5.25 -12.37
C PHE A 49 -0.38 -4.62 -13.50
N GLY A 50 0.95 -4.74 -13.45
CA GLY A 50 1.87 -4.35 -14.51
C GLY A 50 1.73 -2.89 -14.91
N ASP A 51 1.57 -2.66 -16.21
CA ASP A 51 1.47 -1.33 -16.84
C ASP A 51 0.27 -0.51 -16.38
N ARG A 52 -0.67 -1.10 -15.64
CA ARG A 52 -1.79 -0.35 -15.05
C ARG A 52 -1.40 0.42 -13.79
N VAL A 53 -0.21 0.18 -13.25
CA VAL A 53 0.27 0.77 -12.00
C VAL A 53 1.26 1.89 -12.29
N HIS A 54 1.04 3.06 -11.68
CA HIS A 54 1.95 4.19 -11.81
C HIS A 54 2.17 4.86 -10.45
N ASP A 55 3.39 5.35 -10.24
CA ASP A 55 3.72 6.12 -9.04
C ASP A 55 3.31 7.58 -9.24
N CYS A 56 2.59 8.13 -8.25
CA CYS A 56 2.24 9.54 -8.23
C CYS A 56 3.50 10.39 -8.06
N GLN A 57 3.68 11.41 -8.91
CA GLN A 57 4.84 12.31 -8.90
C GLN A 57 4.73 13.45 -7.86
N GLY A 58 3.86 13.30 -6.86
CA GLY A 58 3.53 14.34 -5.90
C GLY A 58 2.33 15.17 -6.36
N CYS A 59 1.20 14.97 -5.68
CA CYS A 59 -0.01 15.77 -5.87
C CYS A 59 -0.49 16.31 -4.51
N PRO A 60 -1.55 17.16 -4.48
CA PRO A 60 -2.07 17.69 -3.22
C PRO A 60 -2.50 16.63 -2.19
N LEU A 61 -2.74 15.38 -2.61
CA LEU A 61 -2.99 14.25 -1.70
C LEU A 61 -1.68 13.75 -1.05
N CYS A 62 -0.59 13.66 -1.82
CA CYS A 62 0.72 13.29 -1.28
C CYS A 62 1.19 14.33 -0.26
N GLU A 63 0.96 15.62 -0.52
CA GLU A 63 1.28 16.68 0.44
C GLU A 63 0.57 16.46 1.78
N LYS A 64 -0.72 16.09 1.75
CA LYS A 64 -1.50 15.79 2.96
C LYS A 64 -0.95 14.58 3.74
N ILE A 65 -0.56 13.52 3.02
CA ILE A 65 0.02 12.31 3.62
C ILE A 65 1.31 12.68 4.37
N LEU A 66 2.18 13.48 3.77
CA LEU A 66 3.44 13.93 4.38
C LEU A 66 3.22 14.91 5.55
N THR A 67 2.16 15.72 5.52
CA THR A 67 1.85 16.64 6.64
C THR A 67 1.29 15.94 7.87
N ASN A 68 0.67 14.77 7.74
CA ASN A 68 0.15 14.02 8.89
C ASN A 68 1.26 13.42 9.77
N GLU A 69 2.47 13.22 9.23
CA GLU A 69 3.63 12.77 10.00
C GLU A 69 4.27 13.89 10.84
N ARG A 70 3.95 15.17 10.56
CA ARG A 70 4.46 16.33 11.30
C ARG A 70 3.66 16.72 12.54
N LEU A 71 2.52 16.06 12.81
CA LEU A 71 1.71 16.29 14.03
C LEU A 71 2.08 15.36 15.20
N LEU A 72 3.14 14.56 15.06
CA LEU A 72 3.71 13.72 16.12
C LEU A 72 5.06 14.25 16.68
N LEU A 73 5.40 15.51 16.40
CA LEU A 73 6.55 16.22 16.99
C LEU A 73 6.10 17.42 17.81
#